data_AF-A0A316Q7K3-F1
#
_entry.id   AF-A0A316Q7K3-F1
#
_cell.length_a   1.000
_cell.length_b   1.000
_cell.length_c   1.000
_cell.angle_alpha   90.00
_cell.angle_beta   90.00
_cell.angle_gamma   90.00
#
_symmetry.space_group_name_H-M   'P 1'
#
loop_
_entity.id
_entity.type
_entity.pdbx_description
1 polymer ?
#
loop_
_entity_poly.entity_id
_entity_poly.type
_entity_poly.pdbx_seq_one_letter_code
_entity_poly.pdbx_strand_id
1 'polypeptide(L)'
;MIAKAKAVAHGGNLIRYAMKEGKMDRMIASNIVSALTPEEIHREFEQVNRLNYRCENKYLRFEIGIAPQDEPKMTPEVLQTIAYDFAGRMNLRNHQ
;
A
#
# COMPACT_ATOMS: atom_id res chain seq x y z
N MET A 1 -12.66 12.73 2.81
CA MET A 1 -11.67 11.63 2.93
C MET A 1 -11.08 11.64 4.33
N ILE A 2 -10.93 10.49 4.97
CA ILE A 2 -10.24 10.35 6.26
C ILE A 2 -9.04 9.44 6.05
N ALA A 3 -7.84 9.89 6.41
CA ALA A 3 -6.63 9.10 6.28
C ALA A 3 -6.12 8.64 7.66
N LYS A 4 -5.60 7.42 7.72
CA LYS A 4 -4.82 6.90 8.85
C LYS A 4 -3.47 6.44 8.33
N ALA A 5 -2.40 6.85 9.02
CA ALA A 5 -1.04 6.47 8.70
C ALA A 5 -0.40 5.78 9.92
N LYS A 6 0.26 4.64 9.72
CA LYS A 6 0.95 3.93 10.80
C LYS A 6 2.18 3.20 10.28
N ALA A 7 3.29 3.31 11.03
CA ALA A 7 4.45 2.45 10.85
C ALA A 7 4.22 1.11 11.58
N VAL A 8 4.56 0.00 10.93
CA VAL A 8 4.26 -1.36 11.40
C VAL A 8 5.45 -2.30 11.19
N ALA A 9 5.64 -3.22 12.13
CA ALA A 9 6.70 -4.23 12.07
C ALA A 9 6.34 -5.47 11.24
N HIS A 10 5.06 -5.86 11.22
CA HIS A 10 4.61 -7.13 10.62
C HIS A 10 3.97 -6.94 9.23
N GLY A 11 4.78 -6.68 8.20
CA GLY A 11 4.31 -6.44 6.83
C GLY A 11 3.57 -7.62 6.20
N GLY A 12 4.02 -8.86 6.42
CA GLY A 12 3.37 -10.03 5.80
C GLY A 12 1.91 -10.25 6.24
N ASN A 13 1.58 -9.97 7.50
CA ASN A 13 0.19 -10.03 7.97
C ASN A 13 -0.65 -8.90 7.36
N LEU A 14 -0.05 -7.71 7.23
CA LEU A 14 -0.71 -6.55 6.63
C LEU A 14 -1.05 -6.80 5.16
N ILE A 15 -0.08 -7.26 4.36
CA ILE A 15 -0.26 -7.51 2.93
C ILE A 15 -1.34 -8.57 2.72
N ARG A 16 -1.26 -9.70 3.44
CA ARG A 16 -2.31 -10.75 3.42
C ARG A 16 -3.69 -10.21 3.80
N TYR A 17 -3.77 -9.35 4.82
CA TYR A 17 -5.04 -8.77 5.24
C TYR A 17 -5.63 -7.83 4.18
N ALA A 18 -4.78 -7.04 3.52
CA ALA A 18 -5.20 -6.08 2.49
C ALA A 18 -5.67 -6.79 1.22
N MET A 19 -5.00 -7.87 0.82
CA MET A 19 -5.31 -8.66 -0.38
C MET A 19 -6.33 -9.78 -0.14
N LYS A 20 -6.87 -9.89 1.07
CA LYS A 20 -7.93 -10.86 1.37
C LYS A 20 -9.19 -10.48 0.56
N GLU A 21 -9.81 -11.49 -0.02
CA GLU A 21 -11.09 -11.40 -0.73
C GLU A 21 -12.13 -10.61 0.10
N GLY A 22 -12.80 -9.65 -0.55
CA GLY A 22 -13.76 -8.74 0.09
C GLY A 22 -13.15 -7.48 0.75
N LYS A 23 -11.83 -7.27 0.69
CA LYS A 23 -11.20 -5.99 1.09
C LYS A 23 -10.41 -5.27 0.01
N MET A 24 -9.80 -6.02 -0.90
CA MET A 24 -9.41 -5.49 -2.21
C MET A 24 -9.77 -6.54 -3.24
N ASP A 25 -10.79 -6.28 -4.05
CA ASP A 25 -11.13 -7.16 -5.16
C ASP A 25 -10.09 -7.08 -6.28
N ARG A 26 -9.26 -6.02 -6.28
CA ARG A 26 -8.21 -5.79 -7.27
C ARG A 26 -7.08 -4.91 -6.74
N MET A 27 -5.84 -5.24 -7.10
CA MET A 27 -4.70 -4.31 -6.94
C MET A 27 -4.84 -3.16 -7.95
N ILE A 28 -4.83 -1.91 -7.48
CA ILE A 28 -5.10 -0.73 -8.32
C ILE A 28 -3.81 -0.11 -8.89
N ALA A 29 -2.71 -0.16 -8.14
CA ALA A 29 -1.41 0.35 -8.54
C ALA A 29 -0.30 -0.41 -7.80
N SER A 30 0.85 -0.57 -8.45
CA SER A 30 2.09 -1.02 -7.81
C SER A 30 3.25 -0.15 -8.31
N ASN A 31 4.33 -0.09 -7.53
CA ASN A 31 5.51 0.69 -7.89
C ASN A 31 6.77 -0.04 -7.39
N ILE A 32 7.67 -0.38 -8.32
CA ILE A 32 8.91 -1.15 -8.06
C ILE A 32 8.65 -2.58 -7.56
N VAL A 33 7.37 -3.02 -7.54
CA VAL A 33 6.93 -4.35 -7.10
C VAL A 33 6.19 -5.01 -8.26
N SER A 34 6.68 -6.17 -8.68
CA SER A 34 6.12 -6.92 -9.82
C SER A 34 5.29 -8.12 -9.38
N ALA A 35 5.46 -8.56 -8.13
CA ALA A 35 4.71 -9.65 -7.52
C ALA A 35 3.19 -9.41 -7.47
N LEU A 36 2.42 -10.49 -7.62
CA LEU A 36 0.96 -10.46 -7.62
C LEU A 36 0.34 -11.20 -6.43
N THR A 37 1.12 -12.01 -5.71
CA THR A 37 0.67 -12.73 -4.52
C THR A 37 1.14 -12.04 -3.23
N PRO A 38 0.37 -12.12 -2.13
CA PRO A 38 0.77 -11.52 -0.85
C PRO A 38 2.15 -11.97 -0.36
N GLU A 39 2.47 -13.24 -0.56
CA GLU A 39 3.71 -13.88 -0.14
C GLU A 39 4.91 -13.38 -0.95
N GLU A 40 4.75 -13.25 -2.27
CA GLU A 40 5.81 -12.73 -3.14
C GLU A 40 6.04 -11.24 -2.93
N ILE A 41 4.97 -10.45 -2.75
CA ILE A 41 5.09 -9.02 -2.41
C ILE A 41 5.84 -8.88 -1.09
N HIS A 42 5.45 -9.62 -0.05
CA HIS A 42 6.15 -9.60 1.23
C HIS A 42 7.64 -9.97 1.07
N ARG A 43 7.93 -10.96 0.22
CA ARG A 43 9.31 -11.39 -0.05
C ARG A 43 10.13 -10.28 -0.71
N GLU A 44 9.59 -9.61 -1.73
CA GLU A 44 10.26 -8.49 -2.40
C GLU A 44 10.56 -7.34 -1.42
N PHE A 45 9.58 -6.96 -0.59
CA PHE A 45 9.78 -5.95 0.47
C PHE A 45 10.87 -6.37 1.47
N GLU A 46 10.88 -7.65 1.87
CA GLU A 46 11.88 -8.17 2.79
C GLU A 46 13.30 -8.14 2.21
N GLN A 47 13.48 -8.15 0.89
CA GLN A 47 14.80 -7.99 0.28
C GLN A 47 15.42 -6.63 0.59
N VAL A 48 14.62 -5.56 0.52
CA VAL A 48 15.04 -4.19 0.84
C VAL A 48 15.16 -4.00 2.35
N ASN A 49 14.20 -4.54 3.12
CA ASN A 49 14.17 -4.41 4.59
C ASN A 49 15.39 -5.01 5.31
N ARG A 50 16.07 -6.00 4.70
CA ARG A 50 17.33 -6.53 5.24
C ARG A 50 18.43 -5.47 5.36
N LEU A 51 18.41 -4.45 4.50
CA LEU A 51 19.36 -3.34 4.56
C LEU A 51 19.04 -2.38 5.73
N ASN A 52 17.77 -2.28 6.12
CA ASN A 52 17.28 -1.40 7.17
C ASN A 52 17.27 -2.09 8.55
N TYR A 53 18.36 -2.77 8.94
CA TYR A 53 18.42 -3.61 10.14
C TYR A 53 18.18 -2.87 11.47
N ARG A 54 18.38 -1.54 11.52
CA ARG A 54 18.13 -0.71 12.72
C ARG A 54 16.68 -0.26 12.88
N CYS A 55 15.84 -0.47 11.86
CA CYS A 55 14.44 -0.04 11.88
C CYS A 55 13.56 -1.21 12.35
N GLU A 56 12.78 -1.01 13.41
CA GLU A 56 11.83 -2.02 13.91
C GLU A 56 10.52 -2.00 13.12
N ASN A 57 10.03 -0.81 12.76
CA ASN A 57 8.78 -0.62 12.02
C ASN A 57 9.09 -0.29 10.55
N LYS A 58 9.43 -1.33 9.78
CA LYS A 58 9.93 -1.18 8.40
C LYS A 58 8.84 -0.94 7.34
N TYR A 59 7.58 -1.05 7.72
CA TYR A 59 6.45 -0.89 6.79
C TYR A 59 5.66 0.36 7.12
N LEU A 60 5.39 1.19 6.10
CA LEU A 60 4.44 2.29 6.22
C LEU A 60 3.09 1.84 5.65
N ARG A 61 2.05 1.99 6.46
CA ARG A 61 0.66 1.70 6.08
C ARG A 61 -0.14 2.98 6.04
N PHE A 62 -0.78 3.22 4.91
CA PHE A 62 -1.75 4.30 4.75
C PHE A 62 -3.12 3.70 4.41
N GLU A 63 -4.14 4.10 5.16
CA GLU A 63 -5.54 3.78 4.89
C GLU A 63 -6.26 5.08 4.55
N ILE A 64 -6.87 5.14 3.36
CA ILE A 64 -7.60 6.32 2.90
C ILE A 64 -9.06 5.92 2.74
N GLY A 65 -9.91 6.40 3.65
CA GLY A 65 -11.35 6.23 3.58
C GLY A 65 -11.98 7.25 2.63
N ILE A 66 -12.74 6.74 1.67
CA ILE A 66 -13.54 7.51 0.72
C ILE A 66 -14.90 7.79 1.38
N ALA A 67 -15.43 9.00 1.18
CA ALA A 67 -16.76 9.31 1.70
C ALA A 67 -17.82 8.56 0.89
N PRO A 68 -18.91 8.04 1.50
CA PRO A 68 -19.93 7.26 0.79
C PRO A 68 -20.53 7.98 -0.44
N GLN A 69 -20.68 9.31 -0.36
CA GLN A 69 -21.17 10.14 -1.46
C GLN A 69 -20.24 10.20 -2.70
N ASP A 70 -18.95 9.89 -2.50
CA ASP A 70 -17.93 9.94 -3.54
C ASP A 70 -17.60 8.55 -4.10
N GLU A 71 -17.99 7.47 -3.42
CA GLU A 71 -17.78 6.08 -3.87
C GLU A 71 -18.22 5.83 -5.33
N PRO A 72 -19.39 6.31 -5.80
CA PRO A 72 -19.81 6.09 -7.19
C PRO A 72 -18.89 6.73 -8.24
N LYS A 73 -18.08 7.72 -7.84
CA LYS A 73 -17.13 8.41 -8.72
C LYS A 73 -15.74 7.76 -8.72
N MET A 74 -15.49 6.81 -7.82
CA MET A 74 -14.17 6.19 -7.64
C MET A 74 -13.98 5.03 -8.61
N THR A 75 -13.84 5.36 -9.89
CA THR A 75 -13.40 4.36 -10.87
C THR A 75 -11.97 3.92 -10.56
N PRO A 76 -11.54 2.74 -11.03
CA PRO A 76 -10.18 2.28 -10.78
C PRO A 76 -9.10 3.25 -11.27
N GLU A 77 -9.35 3.99 -12.35
CA GLU A 77 -8.44 5.00 -12.92
C GLU A 77 -8.31 6.21 -11.98
N VAL A 78 -9.42 6.63 -11.37
CA VAL A 78 -9.44 7.70 -10.36
C VAL A 78 -8.67 7.26 -9.12
N LEU A 79 -8.92 6.05 -8.62
CA LEU A 79 -8.21 5.49 -7.48
C LEU A 79 -6.70 5.35 -7.73
N GLN A 80 -6.31 4.93 -8.93
CA GLN A 80 -4.91 4.85 -9.34
C GLN A 80 -4.26 6.24 -9.37
N THR A 81 -4.95 7.24 -9.93
CA THR A 81 -4.46 8.62 -9.96
C THR A 81 -4.25 9.16 -8.55
N ILE A 82 -5.22 8.95 -7.65
CA ILE A 82 -5.12 9.33 -6.24
C ILE A 82 -3.92 8.65 -5.56
N ALA A 83 -3.71 7.35 -5.80
CA ALA A 83 -2.58 6.62 -5.24
C ALA A 83 -1.22 7.19 -5.71
N TYR A 84 -1.07 7.46 -7.01
CA TYR A 84 0.16 8.03 -7.55
C TYR A 84 0.43 9.47 -7.12
N ASP A 85 -0.62 10.28 -7.02
CA ASP A 85 -0.53 11.66 -6.55
C ASP A 85 -0.19 11.72 -5.06
N PHE A 86 -0.83 10.87 -4.26
CA PHE A 86 -0.52 10.73 -2.84
C PHE A 86 0.95 10.32 -2.65
N ALA A 87 1.40 9.26 -3.32
CA ALA A 87 2.78 8.81 -3.24
C ALA A 87 3.77 9.90 -3.71
N GLY A 88 3.43 10.66 -4.75
CA GLY A 88 4.22 11.79 -5.23
C GLY A 88 4.34 12.91 -4.20
N ARG A 89 3.21 13.36 -3.64
CA ARG A 89 3.16 14.43 -2.62
C ARG A 89 3.85 14.04 -1.31
N MET A 90 3.84 12.76 -0.96
CA MET A 90 4.52 12.21 0.21
C MET A 90 6.00 11.87 -0.06
N ASN A 91 6.50 12.12 -1.28
CA ASN A 91 7.85 11.76 -1.72
C ASN A 91 8.20 10.26 -1.64
N LEU A 92 7.18 9.39 -1.74
CA LEU A 92 7.31 7.94 -1.60
C LEU A 92 7.55 7.23 -2.95
N ARG A 93 7.63 7.93 -4.08
CA ARG A 93 7.82 7.26 -5.39
C ARG A 93 9.09 6.39 -5.45
N ASN A 94 10.20 6.89 -4.93
CA ASN A 94 11.49 6.17 -4.96
C ASN A 94 12.13 6.02 -3.56
N HIS A 95 11.36 6.29 -2.50
CA HIS A 95 11.83 6.26 -1.11
C HIS A 95 10.92 5.35 -0.26
N GLN A 96 10.55 4.21 -0.83
CA GLN A 96 9.65 3.22 -0.24
C GLN A 96 10.37 2.34 0.78
#